data_AF-A0A2D9TC55-F1
#
_entry.id   AF-A0A2D9TC55-F1
#
_cell.length_a   1.000
_cell.length_b   1.000
_cell.length_c   1.000
_cell.angle_alpha   90.00
_cell.angle_beta   90.00
_cell.angle_gamma   90.00
#
_symmetry.space_group_name_H-M   'P 1'
#
loop_
_entity.id
_entity.type
_entity.pdbx_description
1 polymer ?
#
loop_
_entity_poly.entity_id
_entity_poly.type
_entity_poly.pdbx_seq_one_letter_code
_entity_poly.pdbx_strand_id
1 'polypeptide(L)'
;MSAQAGSTPMQDGGNVEKSGAPPKRRFKNYLLDRPFQLKYTGMVVAVTMVVAAVLGYVAYDFSKGQTEAMTAQMAMQEDLPPEVANDLEGYAEREDRKVLYGILAGILILALTLGFTGIIVTHKVVGPAYKMKLLLNEVASGKLKLAGRLRKGDELQELFEAFANMVESLRETQKREVTELDDAIAKAKQAGVPDDALAELRGVRDRMLAALD
;
A
#
# COMPACT_ATOMS: atom_id res chain seq x y z
N MET A 1 -45.84 3.90 -61.63
CA MET A 1 -45.16 4.97 -60.87
C MET A 1 -46.25 5.74 -60.14
N SER A 2 -46.34 5.89 -58.83
CA SER A 2 -45.59 5.45 -57.65
C SER A 2 -46.50 5.70 -56.45
N ALA A 3 -46.35 4.91 -55.38
CA ALA A 3 -47.09 4.99 -54.13
C ALA A 3 -46.60 6.10 -53.17
N GLN A 4 -47.34 6.27 -52.06
CA GLN A 4 -47.02 6.84 -50.72
C GLN A 4 -47.91 8.04 -50.34
N ALA A 5 -48.74 8.05 -49.28
CA ALA A 5 -48.71 7.55 -47.89
C ALA A 5 -47.95 8.44 -46.88
N GLY A 6 -48.64 8.75 -45.77
CA GLY A 6 -48.10 9.09 -44.44
C GLY A 6 -47.85 10.58 -44.18
N SER A 7 -48.64 11.29 -43.37
CA SER A 7 -48.74 11.30 -41.89
C SER A 7 -47.59 12.03 -41.16
N THR A 8 -47.95 13.19 -40.62
CA THR A 8 -47.45 13.99 -39.47
C THR A 8 -46.07 13.68 -38.85
N PRO A 9 -45.22 14.70 -38.62
CA PRO A 9 -43.97 14.52 -37.89
C PRO A 9 -44.21 14.52 -36.36
N MET A 10 -43.62 13.53 -35.68
CA MET A 10 -43.38 13.52 -34.24
C MET A 10 -42.22 14.45 -33.91
N GLN A 11 -42.41 15.36 -32.94
CA GLN A 11 -41.31 16.08 -32.29
C GLN A 11 -40.72 15.18 -31.21
N ASP A 12 -39.53 14.65 -31.50
CA ASP A 12 -38.62 14.06 -30.51
C ASP A 12 -37.50 15.08 -30.25
N GLY A 13 -37.27 15.37 -28.98
CA GLY A 13 -36.38 16.44 -28.52
C GLY A 13 -35.86 16.13 -27.13
N GLY A 14 -35.30 14.93 -26.94
CA GLY A 14 -34.60 14.51 -25.74
C GLY A 14 -33.45 15.46 -25.39
N ASN A 15 -33.58 16.13 -24.24
CA ASN A 15 -32.53 16.93 -23.65
C ASN A 15 -31.54 15.99 -22.93
N VAL A 16 -30.44 15.63 -23.59
CA VAL A 16 -29.36 14.84 -23.00
C VAL A 16 -28.49 15.76 -22.15
N GLU A 17 -28.78 15.84 -20.86
CA GLU A 17 -27.88 16.44 -19.87
C GLU A 17 -26.56 15.65 -19.80
N LYS A 18 -25.47 16.31 -20.19
CA LYS A 18 -24.10 15.86 -19.92
C LYS A 18 -23.75 16.22 -18.47
N SER A 19 -23.53 15.23 -17.63
CA SER A 19 -22.93 15.40 -16.28
C SER A 19 -22.20 14.10 -15.91
N GLY A 20 -20.95 14.05 -15.48
CA GLY A 20 -19.93 15.04 -15.21
C GLY A 20 -18.57 14.32 -15.15
N ALA A 21 -17.46 15.08 -15.21
CA ALA A 21 -16.11 14.52 -15.20
C ALA A 21 -15.83 13.68 -13.92
N PRO A 22 -14.99 12.62 -13.98
CA PRO A 22 -14.72 11.76 -12.84
C PRO A 22 -14.05 12.55 -11.70
N PRO A 23 -14.39 12.28 -10.44
CA PRO A 23 -13.90 13.06 -9.31
C PRO A 23 -12.37 12.99 -9.21
N LYS A 24 -11.71 14.16 -9.23
CA LYS A 24 -10.26 14.30 -8.98
C LYS A 24 -9.95 13.80 -7.57
N ARG A 25 -9.36 12.61 -7.49
CA ARG A 25 -8.93 11.98 -6.23
C ARG A 25 -7.91 12.90 -5.54
N ARG A 26 -8.28 13.45 -4.40
CA ARG A 26 -7.40 14.32 -3.60
C ARG A 26 -6.30 13.47 -2.96
N PHE A 27 -5.04 13.85 -3.19
CA PHE A 27 -3.83 13.24 -2.60
C PHE A 27 -3.81 13.17 -1.08
N LYS A 28 -4.76 13.83 -0.40
CA LYS A 28 -4.91 13.81 1.06
C LYS A 28 -5.28 12.43 1.62
N ASN A 29 -5.72 11.49 0.79
CA ASN A 29 -6.03 10.11 1.20
C ASN A 29 -4.82 9.14 1.20
N TYR A 30 -3.62 9.61 0.84
CA TYR A 30 -2.42 8.76 0.80
C TYR A 30 -1.80 8.50 2.19
N LEU A 31 -2.31 9.17 3.23
CA LEU A 31 -1.73 9.24 4.57
C LEU A 31 -2.68 8.76 5.66
N LEU A 32 -3.46 7.72 5.35
CA LEU A 32 -4.45 7.15 6.27
C LEU A 32 -3.78 6.35 7.41
N ASP A 33 -2.55 5.85 7.19
CA ASP A 33 -1.76 5.11 8.20
C ASP A 33 -0.27 5.51 8.18
N ARG A 34 0.02 6.79 8.46
CA ARG A 34 1.39 7.32 8.65
C ARG A 34 2.23 6.60 9.72
N PRO A 35 1.69 6.16 10.88
CA PRO A 35 2.56 5.69 11.96
C PRO A 35 3.25 4.36 11.63
N PHE A 36 2.60 3.47 10.87
CA PHE A 36 3.20 2.20 10.47
C PHE A 36 4.40 2.42 9.55
N GLN A 37 4.24 3.22 8.49
CA GLN A 37 5.31 3.50 7.52
C GLN A 37 6.53 4.16 8.17
N LEU A 38 6.30 5.16 9.02
CA LEU A 38 7.37 5.89 9.70
C LEU A 38 8.09 5.01 10.74
N LYS A 39 7.37 4.14 11.47
CA LYS A 39 7.97 3.26 12.47
C LYS A 39 8.97 2.29 11.84
N TYR A 40 8.58 1.56 10.80
CA TYR A 40 9.44 0.55 10.20
C TYR A 40 10.51 1.15 9.28
N THR A 41 10.17 2.17 8.48
CA THR A 41 11.18 2.87 7.67
C THR A 41 12.21 3.54 8.57
N GLY A 42 11.78 4.20 9.65
CA GLY A 42 12.67 4.81 10.64
C GLY A 42 13.56 3.79 11.35
N MET A 43 13.02 2.62 11.71
CA MET A 43 13.81 1.53 12.29
C MET A 43 14.89 1.03 11.33
N VAL A 44 14.55 0.81 10.06
CA VAL A 44 15.53 0.38 9.03
C VAL A 44 16.62 1.44 8.85
N VAL A 45 16.24 2.70 8.66
CA VAL A 45 17.20 3.80 8.52
C VAL A 45 18.07 3.92 9.76
N ALA A 46 17.52 3.81 10.97
CA ALA A 46 18.30 3.90 12.21
C ALA A 46 19.33 2.77 12.33
N VAL A 47 18.94 1.52 12.05
CA VAL A 47 19.87 0.39 12.05
C VAL A 47 20.96 0.58 10.99
N THR A 48 20.59 1.04 9.79
CA THR A 48 21.58 1.35 8.76
C THR A 48 22.52 2.46 9.18
N MET A 49 22.04 3.53 9.83
CA MET A 49 22.88 4.61 10.33
C MET A 49 23.88 4.12 11.38
N VAL A 50 23.46 3.21 12.28
CA VAL A 50 24.37 2.60 13.27
C VAL A 50 25.45 1.79 12.58
N VAL A 51 25.08 0.89 11.66
CA VAL A 51 26.04 0.07 10.91
C VAL A 51 26.98 0.95 10.10
N ALA A 52 26.45 1.96 9.41
CA ALA A 52 27.22 2.85 8.57
C ALA A 52 28.14 3.78 9.39
N ALA A 53 27.75 4.16 10.61
CA ALA A 53 28.62 4.90 11.53
C ALA A 53 29.79 4.03 12.02
N VAL A 54 29.54 2.77 12.37
CA VAL A 54 30.61 1.82 12.77
C VAL A 54 31.57 1.58 11.61
N LEU A 55 31.05 1.25 10.43
CA LEU A 55 31.88 1.03 9.24
C LEU A 55 32.59 2.31 8.81
N GLY A 56 31.93 3.47 8.90
CA GLY A 56 32.51 4.77 8.60
C GLY A 56 33.64 5.13 9.55
N TYR A 57 33.49 4.84 10.85
CA TYR A 57 34.56 5.00 11.83
C TYR A 57 35.77 4.13 11.50
N VAL A 58 35.55 2.83 11.25
CA VAL A 58 36.63 1.90 10.88
C VAL A 58 37.31 2.33 9.57
N ALA A 59 36.55 2.76 8.57
CA ALA A 59 37.09 3.24 7.29
C ALA A 59 37.92 4.52 7.46
N TYR A 60 37.46 5.45 8.31
CA TYR A 60 38.18 6.68 8.59
C TYR A 60 39.47 6.42 9.37
N ASP A 61 39.43 5.57 10.40
CA ASP A 61 40.60 5.16 11.18
C ASP A 61 41.66 4.48 10.30
N PHE A 62 41.22 3.54 9.44
CA PHE A 62 42.08 2.87 8.47
C PHE A 62 42.66 3.82 7.42
N SER A 63 41.89 4.83 6.99
CA SER A 63 42.37 5.86 6.05
C SER A 63 43.42 6.75 6.70
N LYS A 64 43.17 7.22 7.92
CA LYS A 64 44.09 8.10 8.67
C LYS A 64 45.41 7.38 8.96
N GLY A 65 45.36 6.11 9.36
CA GLY A 65 46.56 5.30 9.55
C GLY A 65 47.40 5.13 8.29
N GLN A 66 46.78 5.03 7.11
CA GLN A 66 47.50 5.02 5.83
C GLN A 66 48.12 6.38 5.50
N THR A 67 47.38 7.48 5.69
CA THR A 67 47.89 8.84 5.46
C THR A 67 49.07 9.15 6.39
N GLU A 68 49.00 8.75 7.66
CA GLU A 68 50.09 8.90 8.64
C GLU A 68 51.31 8.05 8.28
N ALA A 69 51.12 6.78 7.90
CA ALA A 69 52.22 5.91 7.50
C ALA A 69 52.94 6.43 6.23
N MET A 70 52.19 6.94 5.26
CA MET A 70 52.75 7.54 4.04
C MET A 70 53.52 8.83 4.36
N THR A 71 52.95 9.71 5.18
CA THR A 71 53.62 10.94 5.62
C THR A 71 54.89 10.64 6.42
N ALA A 72 54.86 9.66 7.33
CA ALA A 72 56.03 9.24 8.12
C ALA A 72 57.14 8.64 7.23
N GLN A 73 56.78 7.84 6.22
CA GLN A 73 57.74 7.30 5.26
C GLN A 73 58.41 8.41 4.45
N MET A 74 57.66 9.42 4.02
CA MET A 74 58.21 10.57 3.31
C MET A 74 59.12 11.38 4.25
N ALA A 75 58.67 11.71 5.46
CA ALA A 75 59.42 12.51 6.44
C ALA A 75 60.75 11.88 6.89
N MET A 76 60.93 10.57 6.77
CA MET A 76 62.20 9.89 7.05
C MET A 76 63.27 10.09 5.96
N GLN A 77 62.96 10.79 4.87
CA GLN A 77 63.92 11.12 3.82
C GLN A 77 64.81 12.30 4.27
N GLU A 78 66.12 12.07 4.42
CA GLU A 78 67.06 13.01 5.07
C GLU A 78 67.18 14.41 4.43
N ASP A 79 66.82 14.56 3.16
CA ASP A 79 67.03 15.79 2.36
C ASP A 79 65.73 16.58 2.08
N LEU A 80 64.70 16.43 2.92
CA LEU A 80 63.42 17.11 2.73
C LEU A 80 63.49 18.62 3.04
N PRO A 81 63.19 19.50 2.08
CA PRO A 81 63.07 20.94 2.35
C PRO A 81 61.90 21.22 3.31
N PRO A 82 62.01 22.21 4.23
CA PRO A 82 60.95 22.57 5.18
C PRO A 82 59.62 22.97 4.53
N GLU A 83 59.67 23.51 3.31
CA GLU A 83 58.49 23.84 2.51
C GLU A 83 57.72 22.59 2.10
N VAL A 84 58.42 21.51 1.72
CA VAL A 84 57.81 20.24 1.33
C VAL A 84 57.20 19.54 2.55
N ALA A 85 57.81 19.64 3.73
CA ALA A 85 57.27 19.07 4.97
C ALA A 85 55.90 19.68 5.35
N ASN A 86 55.76 21.01 5.28
CA ASN A 86 54.48 21.69 5.55
C ASN A 86 53.42 21.37 4.49
N ASP A 87 53.81 21.23 3.22
CA ASP A 87 52.90 20.84 2.14
C ASP A 87 52.41 19.38 2.29
N LEU A 88 53.25 18.48 2.82
CA LEU A 88 52.89 17.09 3.11
C LEU A 88 51.82 16.98 4.21
N GLU A 89 51.98 17.70 5.32
CA GLU A 89 50.97 17.75 6.39
C GLU A 89 49.65 18.34 5.88
N GLY A 90 49.72 19.44 5.12
CA GLY A 90 48.53 20.05 4.50
C GLY A 90 47.85 19.14 3.48
N TYR A 91 48.60 18.31 2.76
CA TYR A 91 48.08 17.30 1.84
C TYR A 91 47.36 16.18 2.60
N ALA A 92 47.99 15.64 3.66
CA ALA A 92 47.44 14.60 4.51
C ALA A 92 46.07 15.00 5.09
N GLU A 93 45.97 16.20 5.67
CA GLU A 93 44.70 16.69 6.22
C GLU A 93 43.60 16.87 5.15
N ARG A 94 43.98 17.26 3.92
CA ARG A 94 43.01 17.42 2.82
C ARG A 94 42.45 16.09 2.38
N GLU A 95 43.29 15.05 2.26
CA GLU A 95 42.82 13.71 1.92
C GLU A 95 41.97 13.12 3.05
N ASP A 96 42.36 13.26 4.32
CA ASP A 96 41.55 12.81 5.45
C ASP A 96 40.18 13.50 5.50
N ARG A 97 40.12 14.82 5.28
CA ARG A 97 38.84 15.56 5.19
C ARG A 97 37.99 15.10 4.00
N LYS A 98 38.62 14.82 2.86
CA LYS A 98 37.93 14.35 1.65
C LYS A 98 37.33 12.95 1.87
N VAL A 99 38.05 12.07 2.56
CA VAL A 99 37.54 10.75 2.97
C VAL A 99 36.37 10.92 3.95
N LEU A 100 36.50 11.77 4.97
CA LEU A 100 35.42 12.05 5.91
C LEU A 100 34.16 12.58 5.22
N TYR A 101 34.29 13.58 4.34
CA TYR A 101 33.15 14.10 3.58
C TYR A 101 32.57 13.06 2.62
N GLY A 102 33.40 12.20 2.03
CA GLY A 102 32.96 11.08 1.21
C GLY A 102 32.11 10.09 2.00
N ILE A 103 32.53 9.72 3.21
CA ILE A 103 31.78 8.85 4.12
C ILE A 103 30.45 9.51 4.49
N LEU A 104 30.45 10.76 4.95
CA LEU A 104 29.23 11.47 5.34
C LEU A 104 28.24 11.62 4.18
N ALA A 105 28.73 11.97 2.98
CA ALA A 105 27.90 12.06 1.79
C ALA A 105 27.32 10.68 1.41
N GLY A 106 28.12 9.62 1.47
CA GLY A 106 27.68 8.25 1.22
C GLY A 106 26.59 7.79 2.19
N ILE A 107 26.76 8.06 3.49
CA ILE A 107 25.77 7.76 4.54
C ILE A 107 24.47 8.52 4.27
N LEU A 108 24.55 9.80 3.95
CA LEU A 108 23.37 10.63 3.65
C LEU A 108 22.60 10.08 2.44
N ILE A 109 23.30 9.79 1.34
CA ILE A 109 22.70 9.22 0.12
C ILE A 109 22.04 7.87 0.42
N LEU A 110 22.72 7.00 1.17
CA LEU A 110 22.20 5.70 1.58
C LEU A 110 20.93 5.84 2.42
N ALA A 111 20.94 6.71 3.43
CA ALA A 111 19.79 6.95 4.30
C ALA A 111 18.58 7.50 3.53
N LEU A 112 18.80 8.46 2.61
CA LEU A 112 17.74 9.01 1.77
C LEU A 112 17.17 7.96 0.82
N THR A 113 18.03 7.16 0.20
CA THR A 113 17.63 6.10 -0.74
C THR A 113 16.80 5.03 -0.03
N LEU A 114 17.25 4.58 1.15
CA LEU A 114 16.52 3.60 1.95
C LEU A 114 15.23 4.17 2.52
N GLY A 115 15.24 5.43 2.99
CA GLY A 115 14.04 6.09 3.47
C GLY A 115 12.97 6.21 2.39
N PHE A 116 13.37 6.65 1.19
CA PHE A 116 12.47 6.75 0.04
C PHE A 116 11.94 5.38 -0.41
N THR A 117 12.83 4.41 -0.57
CA THR A 117 12.46 3.03 -0.97
C THR A 117 11.54 2.39 0.07
N GLY A 118 11.84 2.54 1.36
CA GLY A 118 11.03 2.02 2.45
C GLY A 118 9.61 2.57 2.43
N ILE A 119 9.43 3.87 2.17
CA ILE A 119 8.11 4.49 2.02
C ILE A 119 7.35 3.90 0.84
N ILE A 120 7.99 3.78 -0.33
CA ILE A 120 7.36 3.20 -1.53
C ILE A 120 6.90 1.77 -1.28
N VAL A 121 7.77 0.93 -0.72
CA VAL A 121 7.45 -0.47 -0.45
C VAL A 121 6.34 -0.57 0.58
N THR A 122 6.41 0.19 1.67
CA THR A 122 5.40 0.10 2.73
C THR A 122 4.03 0.57 2.26
N HIS A 123 3.95 1.50 1.30
CA HIS A 123 2.68 1.92 0.73
C HIS A 123 1.93 0.77 0.03
N LYS A 124 2.64 -0.14 -0.65
CA LYS A 124 2.05 -1.31 -1.33
C LYS A 124 1.44 -2.35 -0.39
N VAL A 125 1.72 -2.26 0.91
CA VAL A 125 1.18 -3.16 1.94
C VAL A 125 0.10 -2.46 2.77
N VAL A 126 0.37 -1.24 3.24
CA VAL A 126 -0.53 -0.54 4.17
C VAL A 126 -1.85 -0.12 3.51
N GLY A 127 -1.78 0.38 2.27
CA GLY A 127 -2.97 0.75 1.50
C GLY A 127 -3.98 -0.40 1.34
N PRO A 128 -3.57 -1.56 0.79
CA PRO A 128 -4.46 -2.71 0.70
C PRO A 128 -4.85 -3.27 2.06
N ALA A 129 -3.99 -3.23 3.09
CA ALA A 129 -4.34 -3.72 4.43
C ALA A 129 -5.51 -2.93 5.04
N TYR A 130 -5.50 -1.61 4.89
CA TYR A 130 -6.61 -0.77 5.33
C TYR A 130 -7.91 -1.13 4.60
N LYS A 131 -7.84 -1.34 3.28
CA LYS A 131 -9.00 -1.76 2.49
C LYS A 131 -9.51 -3.14 2.90
N MET A 132 -8.62 -4.08 3.18
CA MET A 132 -8.99 -5.41 3.71
C MET A 132 -9.75 -5.29 5.03
N LYS A 133 -9.28 -4.45 5.96
CA LYS A 133 -9.98 -4.19 7.22
C LYS A 133 -11.40 -3.68 7.00
N LEU A 134 -11.60 -2.76 6.04
CA LEU A 134 -12.93 -2.25 5.70
C LEU A 134 -13.85 -3.36 5.17
N LEU A 135 -13.37 -4.16 4.21
CA LEU A 135 -14.14 -5.26 3.63
C LEU A 135 -14.47 -6.36 4.67
N LEU A 136 -13.52 -6.67 5.56
CA LEU A 136 -13.75 -7.60 6.67
C LEU A 136 -14.86 -7.10 7.60
N ASN A 137 -14.88 -5.80 7.92
CA ASN A 137 -15.94 -5.21 8.75
C ASN A 137 -17.30 -5.19 8.02
N GLU A 138 -17.32 -5.02 6.69
CA GLU A 138 -18.56 -5.15 5.91
C GLU A 138 -19.14 -6.57 6.01
N VAL A 139 -18.31 -7.59 5.83
CA VAL A 139 -18.72 -8.99 5.99
C VAL A 139 -19.14 -9.29 7.43
N ALA A 140 -18.39 -8.78 8.42
CA ALA A 140 -18.75 -8.91 9.83
C ALA A 140 -20.08 -8.22 10.19
N SER A 141 -20.49 -7.19 9.44
CA SER A 141 -21.81 -6.56 9.57
C SER A 141 -22.95 -7.32 8.88
N GLY A 142 -22.64 -8.49 8.28
CA GLY A 142 -23.61 -9.34 7.61
C GLY A 142 -23.78 -9.06 6.10
N LYS A 143 -22.92 -8.25 5.48
CA LYS A 143 -22.97 -7.98 4.04
C LYS A 143 -22.04 -8.92 3.29
N LEU A 144 -22.59 -9.84 2.50
CA LEU A 144 -21.81 -10.85 1.76
C LEU A 144 -21.51 -10.45 0.32
N LYS A 145 -21.62 -9.17 0.01
CA LYS A 145 -21.28 -8.63 -1.31
C LYS A 145 -20.05 -7.74 -1.20
N LEU A 146 -18.95 -8.20 -1.77
CA LEU A 146 -17.71 -7.45 -1.77
C LEU A 146 -17.76 -6.27 -2.75
N ALA A 147 -17.73 -5.06 -2.21
CA ALA A 147 -17.68 -3.83 -3.00
C ALA A 147 -16.23 -3.53 -3.46
N GLY A 148 -15.80 -4.20 -4.53
CA GLY A 148 -14.57 -3.90 -5.27
C GLY A 148 -13.37 -4.79 -4.94
N ARG A 149 -12.21 -4.49 -5.54
CA ARG A 149 -10.99 -5.31 -5.49
C ARG A 149 -9.77 -4.50 -5.04
N LEU A 150 -8.71 -5.18 -4.60
CA LEU A 150 -7.40 -4.55 -4.37
C LEU A 150 -6.78 -4.06 -5.70
N ARG A 151 -5.87 -3.08 -5.63
CA ARG A 151 -5.24 -2.51 -6.84
C ARG A 151 -4.18 -3.47 -7.38
N LYS A 152 -4.10 -3.63 -8.70
CA LYS A 152 -3.05 -4.42 -9.35
C LYS A 152 -1.65 -3.98 -8.87
N GLY A 153 -0.84 -4.93 -8.41
CA GLY A 153 0.52 -4.69 -7.90
C GLY A 153 0.62 -4.39 -6.40
N ASP A 154 -0.49 -4.47 -5.66
CA ASP A 154 -0.53 -4.52 -4.20
C ASP A 154 -0.04 -5.90 -3.70
N GLU A 155 0.63 -5.95 -2.55
CA GLU A 155 1.22 -7.20 -2.03
C GLU A 155 0.17 -8.18 -1.47
N LEU A 156 -1.00 -7.67 -1.05
CA LEU A 156 -2.05 -8.48 -0.40
C LEU A 156 -3.05 -9.10 -1.38
N GLN A 157 -2.72 -9.20 -2.67
CA GLN A 157 -3.63 -9.72 -3.70
C GLN A 157 -4.05 -11.18 -3.42
N GLU A 158 -3.09 -12.05 -3.13
CA GLU A 158 -3.37 -13.46 -2.82
C GLU A 158 -4.26 -13.62 -1.58
N LEU A 159 -4.01 -12.80 -0.54
CA LEU A 159 -4.86 -12.76 0.65
C LEU A 159 -6.28 -12.29 0.31
N PHE A 160 -6.42 -11.28 -0.55
CA PHE A 160 -7.72 -10.81 -1.00
C PHE A 160 -8.47 -11.87 -1.81
N GLU A 161 -7.78 -12.62 -2.67
CA GLU A 161 -8.39 -13.71 -3.45
C GLU A 161 -8.91 -14.83 -2.53
N ALA A 162 -8.10 -15.26 -1.56
CA ALA A 162 -8.53 -16.24 -0.56
C ALA A 162 -9.75 -15.73 0.25
N PHE A 163 -9.71 -14.46 0.68
CA PHE A 163 -10.83 -13.82 1.36
C PHE A 163 -12.09 -13.73 0.47
N ALA A 164 -11.94 -13.38 -0.80
CA ALA A 164 -13.06 -13.29 -1.74
C ALA A 164 -13.72 -14.66 -1.95
N ASN A 165 -12.92 -15.72 -2.09
CA ASN A 165 -13.43 -17.08 -2.20
C ASN A 165 -14.18 -17.54 -0.95
N MET A 166 -13.70 -17.15 0.25
CA MET A 166 -14.40 -17.40 1.51
C MET A 166 -15.77 -16.70 1.52
N VAL A 167 -15.84 -15.42 1.17
CA VAL A 167 -17.09 -14.67 1.15
C VAL A 167 -18.07 -15.22 0.11
N GLU A 168 -17.58 -15.64 -1.06
CA GLU A 168 -18.41 -16.30 -2.06
C GLU A 168 -18.98 -17.63 -1.54
N SER A 169 -18.18 -18.42 -0.80
CA SER A 169 -18.66 -19.66 -0.19
C SER A 169 -19.74 -19.43 0.87
N LEU A 170 -19.61 -18.37 1.67
CA LEU A 170 -20.65 -17.94 2.62
C LEU A 170 -21.92 -17.50 1.89
N ARG A 171 -21.76 -16.74 0.81
CA ARG A 171 -22.85 -16.24 -0.03
C ARG A 171 -23.64 -17.40 -0.65
N GLU A 172 -22.96 -18.38 -1.23
CA GLU A 172 -23.58 -19.59 -1.80
C GLU A 172 -24.29 -20.43 -0.74
N THR A 173 -23.70 -20.55 0.47
CA THR A 173 -24.35 -21.23 1.59
C THR A 173 -25.65 -20.53 1.98
N GLN A 174 -25.62 -19.21 2.15
CA GLN A 174 -26.80 -18.44 2.53
C GLN A 174 -27.89 -18.46 1.45
N LYS A 175 -27.53 -18.46 0.15
CA LYS A 175 -28.50 -18.66 -0.94
C LYS A 175 -29.21 -20.00 -0.87
N ARG A 176 -28.47 -21.08 -0.56
CA ARG A 176 -29.05 -22.41 -0.41
C ARG A 176 -30.03 -22.44 0.76
N GLU A 177 -29.62 -21.91 1.91
CA GLU A 177 -30.48 -21.86 3.11
C GLU A 177 -31.76 -21.02 2.89
N VAL A 178 -31.66 -19.90 2.17
CA VAL A 178 -32.84 -19.11 1.77
C VAL A 178 -33.80 -19.95 0.92
N THR A 179 -33.28 -20.69 -0.05
CA THR A 179 -34.09 -21.54 -0.95
C THR A 179 -34.78 -22.66 -0.15
N GLU A 180 -34.05 -23.32 0.74
CA GLU A 180 -34.60 -24.36 1.63
C GLU A 180 -35.68 -23.79 2.56
N LEU A 181 -35.49 -22.57 3.07
CA LEU A 181 -36.48 -21.88 3.90
C LEU A 181 -37.73 -21.49 3.11
N ASP A 182 -37.59 -21.01 1.86
CA ASP A 182 -38.73 -20.74 0.97
C ASP A 182 -39.56 -22.00 0.72
N ASP A 183 -38.91 -23.13 0.43
CA ASP A 183 -39.59 -24.42 0.23
C ASP A 183 -40.31 -24.88 1.51
N ALA A 184 -39.68 -24.70 2.68
CA ALA A 184 -40.28 -25.04 3.96
C ALA A 184 -41.52 -24.18 4.27
N ILE A 185 -41.45 -22.86 4.02
CA ILE A 185 -42.57 -21.93 4.16
C ILE A 185 -43.72 -22.34 3.22
N ALA A 186 -43.41 -22.70 1.98
CA ALA A 186 -44.40 -23.15 1.00
C ALA A 186 -45.12 -24.44 1.44
N LYS A 187 -44.38 -25.44 1.93
CA LYS A 187 -44.94 -26.69 2.48
C LYS A 187 -45.80 -26.44 3.72
N ALA A 188 -45.34 -25.60 4.64
CA ALA A 188 -46.09 -25.23 5.85
C ALA A 188 -47.42 -24.56 5.50
N LYS A 189 -47.42 -23.66 4.50
CA LYS A 189 -48.65 -23.05 3.99
C LYS A 189 -49.63 -24.09 3.43
N GLN A 190 -49.15 -25.06 2.67
CA GLN A 190 -49.98 -26.15 2.13
C GLN A 190 -50.56 -27.05 3.24
N ALA A 191 -49.83 -27.21 4.35
CA ALA A 191 -50.27 -27.97 5.52
C ALA A 191 -51.27 -27.20 6.43
N GLY A 192 -51.65 -25.98 6.06
CA GLY A 192 -52.64 -25.19 6.79
C GLY A 192 -52.10 -24.42 7.99
N VAL A 193 -50.79 -24.19 8.07
CA VAL A 193 -50.20 -23.30 9.10
C VAL A 193 -50.73 -21.87 8.87
N PRO A 194 -51.23 -21.19 9.92
CA PRO A 194 -51.81 -19.87 9.78
C PRO A 194 -50.76 -18.82 9.35
N ASP A 195 -51.20 -17.84 8.57
CA ASP A 195 -50.31 -16.89 7.87
C ASP A 195 -49.54 -15.95 8.82
N ASP A 196 -50.04 -15.73 10.04
CA ASP A 196 -49.38 -14.97 11.09
C ASP A 196 -48.08 -15.65 11.55
N ALA A 197 -48.10 -16.96 11.76
CA ALA A 197 -46.91 -17.75 12.08
C ALA A 197 -45.92 -17.81 10.92
N LEU A 198 -46.40 -17.80 9.67
CA LEU A 198 -45.54 -17.76 8.49
C LEU A 198 -44.89 -16.39 8.25
N ALA A 199 -45.48 -15.31 8.79
CA ALA A 199 -44.94 -13.96 8.64
C ALA A 199 -43.56 -13.80 9.30
N GLU A 200 -43.35 -14.41 10.47
CA GLU A 200 -42.05 -14.38 11.16
C GLU A 200 -40.95 -15.10 10.35
N LEU A 201 -41.27 -16.25 9.76
CA LEU A 201 -40.35 -17.01 8.91
C LEU A 201 -39.99 -16.24 7.63
N ARG A 202 -40.98 -15.59 6.99
CA ARG A 202 -40.73 -14.69 5.85
C ARG A 202 -39.81 -13.54 6.27
N GLY A 203 -39.99 -12.99 7.47
CA GLY A 203 -39.10 -11.95 8.01
C GLY A 203 -37.66 -12.42 8.21
N VAL A 204 -37.43 -13.66 8.64
CA VAL A 204 -36.07 -14.26 8.72
C VAL A 204 -35.47 -14.38 7.32
N ARG A 205 -36.21 -14.96 6.38
CA ARG A 205 -35.79 -15.10 4.98
C ARG A 205 -35.42 -13.75 4.37
N ASP A 206 -36.23 -12.72 4.57
CA ASP A 206 -36.00 -11.38 4.00
C ASP A 206 -34.72 -10.75 4.55
N ARG A 207 -34.39 -10.96 5.84
CA ARG A 207 -33.10 -10.55 6.40
C ARG A 207 -31.93 -11.33 5.81
N MET A 208 -32.10 -12.63 5.57
CA MET A 208 -31.07 -13.45 4.92
C MET A 208 -30.85 -13.03 3.46
N LEU A 209 -31.91 -12.65 2.74
CA LEU A 209 -31.81 -12.07 1.40
C LEU A 209 -31.09 -10.73 1.42
N ALA A 210 -31.41 -9.85 2.37
CA ALA A 210 -30.77 -8.54 2.48
C ALA A 210 -29.24 -8.61 2.70
N ALA A 211 -28.74 -9.69 3.30
CA ALA A 211 -27.31 -9.95 3.46
C ALA A 211 -26.59 -10.24 2.12
N LEU A 212 -27.33 -10.66 1.10
CA LEU A 212 -26.82 -10.97 -0.24
C LEU A 212 -26.75 -9.73 -1.16
N ASP A 213 -27.29 -8.58 -0.76
CA ASP A 213 -27.37 -7.37 -1.60
C ASP A 213 -26.28 -6.33 -1.34
#